data_AF-A0A934EID2-F1
#
_entry.id   AF-A0A934EID2-F1
#
_cell.length_a   1.000
_cell.length_b   1.000
_cell.length_c   1.000
_cell.angle_alpha   90.00
_cell.angle_beta   90.00
_cell.angle_gamma   90.00
#
_symmetry.space_group_name_H-M   'P 1'
#
loop_
_entity.id
_entity.type
_entity.pdbx_description
1 polymer ?
#
loop_
_entity_poly.entity_id
_entity_poly.type
_entity_poly.pdbx_seq_one_letter_code
_entity_poly.pdbx_strand_id
1 'polypeptide(L)'
;MPATITLTTTPATVTIGGTVSVSATVKDSNGVNVSDGTQVVFSTNNGSIASAATVSNGVATATLNTQSSTQGTATVTVKAGSVTSIASVTVEAPLSGSIVFDAATPQAIGLRGFGQTETSLVKFVVTDINGDPVVDGISVALVMSGPGGGRTPDNGGEYIGTRDDGTPTTETVSTVDGEASVFLHSGTIAGTVTIVATVTLAGPPAVTISSSSAVMSIGGGVPSAAHFSISTTLFNLAGYTDRGSMGYVNDQSTISAFVADRFGNYNVLQGTSISFYTEAGAIDANGAVNANGATSVILRTQNPMPADIAEIASETTLRAQVLSTFGISTTYHPRDGRSTVFATVMGEEAYDDANANGIYDPGEDFEDMDEPFYDKNGDGCRNDGTNAFCYNAVTETPYTVASTDPFEIFIDANNDGQYNVPNGCWDGPNANPAYVCAARQTSKMIYQRQDVMFTGNPVYVDIVCDATDADCLGTKPSSTFAVPLGGSLDFEIIIADVNLNAPIGGTTITVTKTGSGGTLTAFVPSPIADGLSSGPIRFPVNVSGIGQTGPAIIVVEVTWKGVKYFATASGQIIP
;
A
#
# COMPACT_ATOMS: atom_id res chain seq x y z
N MET A 1 -56.45 -25.65 -60.58
CA MET A 1 -55.66 -24.58 -59.90
C MET A 1 -55.61 -24.90 -58.41
N PRO A 2 -54.53 -24.53 -57.69
CA PRO A 2 -54.45 -24.70 -56.24
C PRO A 2 -55.68 -24.09 -55.54
N ALA A 3 -56.30 -24.84 -54.64
CA ALA A 3 -57.46 -24.40 -53.84
C ALA A 3 -57.24 -24.57 -52.34
N THR A 4 -56.51 -25.60 -51.90
CA THR A 4 -56.16 -25.82 -50.49
C THR A 4 -54.70 -26.23 -50.31
N ILE A 5 -54.11 -25.84 -49.18
CA ILE A 5 -52.76 -26.24 -48.76
C ILE A 5 -52.85 -26.82 -47.35
N THR A 6 -52.46 -28.08 -47.20
CA THR A 6 -52.23 -28.70 -45.89
C THR A 6 -50.73 -28.66 -45.60
N LEU A 7 -50.34 -27.90 -44.58
CA LEU A 7 -48.94 -27.68 -44.20
C LEU A 7 -48.62 -28.47 -42.93
N THR A 8 -47.54 -29.24 -42.97
CA THR A 8 -47.00 -29.94 -41.80
C THR A 8 -45.54 -29.59 -41.59
N THR A 9 -45.16 -29.44 -40.32
CA THR A 9 -43.78 -29.22 -39.88
C THR A 9 -43.38 -30.34 -38.94
N THR A 10 -42.18 -30.89 -39.09
CA THR A 10 -41.69 -31.96 -38.20
C THR A 10 -40.18 -31.84 -38.00
N PRO A 11 -39.70 -31.71 -36.75
CA PRO A 11 -40.47 -31.58 -35.50
C PRO A 11 -41.21 -30.24 -35.36
N ALA A 12 -42.16 -30.15 -34.42
CA ALA A 12 -42.86 -28.90 -34.10
C ALA A 12 -42.03 -27.96 -33.18
N THR A 13 -41.02 -28.51 -32.51
CA THR A 13 -40.06 -27.80 -31.66
C THR A 13 -38.64 -28.19 -32.08
N VAL A 14 -37.72 -27.24 -32.14
CA VAL A 14 -36.32 -27.43 -32.51
C VAL A 14 -35.43 -26.47 -31.74
N THR A 15 -34.19 -26.84 -31.44
CA THR A 15 -33.20 -25.91 -30.88
C THR A 15 -32.58 -25.04 -31.98
N ILE A 16 -32.03 -23.88 -31.63
CA ILE A 16 -31.17 -23.09 -32.54
C ILE A 16 -30.05 -23.98 -33.10
N GLY A 17 -29.77 -23.88 -34.40
CA GLY A 17 -28.84 -24.76 -35.12
C GLY A 17 -29.44 -26.07 -35.66
N GLY A 18 -30.67 -26.41 -35.28
CA GLY A 18 -31.40 -27.55 -35.82
C GLY A 18 -32.05 -27.32 -37.19
N THR A 19 -32.74 -28.34 -37.70
CA THR A 19 -33.52 -28.25 -38.94
C THR A 19 -34.91 -28.83 -38.78
N VAL A 20 -35.89 -28.25 -39.48
CA VAL A 20 -37.28 -28.73 -39.52
C VAL A 20 -37.68 -29.03 -40.96
N SER A 21 -38.27 -30.21 -41.16
CA SER A 21 -38.87 -30.58 -42.44
C SER A 21 -40.24 -29.92 -42.58
N VAL A 22 -40.46 -29.21 -43.69
CA VAL A 22 -41.71 -28.54 -44.04
C VAL A 22 -42.31 -29.24 -45.26
N SER A 23 -43.55 -29.71 -45.14
CA SER A 23 -44.26 -30.40 -46.22
C SER A 23 -45.60 -29.74 -46.51
N ALA A 24 -45.79 -29.30 -47.75
CA ALA A 24 -47.01 -28.65 -48.23
C ALA A 24 -47.73 -29.56 -49.23
N THR A 25 -48.87 -30.13 -48.82
CA THR A 25 -49.76 -30.87 -49.73
C THR A 25 -50.75 -29.91 -50.36
N VAL A 26 -50.74 -29.82 -51.69
CA VAL A 26 -51.53 -28.84 -52.45
C VAL A 26 -52.61 -29.57 -53.26
N LYS A 27 -53.87 -29.22 -53.02
CA LYS A 27 -55.02 -29.80 -53.72
C LYS A 27 -55.81 -28.73 -54.47
N ASP A 28 -56.47 -29.13 -55.55
CA ASP A 28 -57.39 -28.30 -56.33
C ASP A 28 -58.80 -28.26 -55.71
N SER A 29 -59.71 -27.54 -56.36
CA SER A 29 -61.10 -27.36 -55.88
C SER A 29 -61.92 -28.65 -55.86
N ASN A 30 -61.47 -29.70 -56.54
CA ASN A 30 -62.11 -31.02 -56.55
C ASN A 30 -61.50 -31.96 -55.50
N GLY A 31 -60.53 -31.49 -54.71
CA GLY A 31 -59.83 -32.28 -53.70
C GLY A 31 -58.76 -33.21 -54.27
N VAL A 32 -58.38 -33.04 -55.55
CA VAL A 32 -57.34 -33.81 -56.23
C VAL A 32 -55.99 -33.09 -56.10
N ASN A 33 -54.89 -33.84 -56.05
CA ASN A 33 -53.55 -33.27 -56.03
C ASN A 33 -53.31 -32.38 -57.26
N VAL A 34 -52.70 -31.22 -57.06
CA VAL A 34 -52.32 -30.35 -58.20
C VAL A 34 -51.22 -31.00 -59.03
N SER A 35 -51.14 -30.64 -60.31
CA SER A 35 -50.18 -31.20 -61.25
C SER A 35 -48.73 -30.98 -60.80
N ASP A 36 -47.90 -31.98 -61.08
CA ASP A 36 -46.46 -31.89 -60.87
C ASP A 36 -45.86 -30.70 -61.63
N GLY A 37 -44.85 -30.06 -61.02
CA GLY A 37 -44.26 -28.83 -61.52
C GLY A 37 -44.97 -27.54 -61.09
N THR A 38 -46.11 -27.63 -60.37
CA THR A 38 -46.74 -26.44 -59.76
C THR A 38 -45.77 -25.79 -58.75
N GLN A 39 -45.49 -24.50 -58.89
CA GLN A 39 -44.59 -23.78 -57.98
C GLN A 39 -45.27 -23.45 -56.65
N VAL A 40 -44.54 -23.70 -55.55
CA VAL A 40 -44.91 -23.35 -54.18
C VAL A 40 -43.82 -22.44 -53.63
N VAL A 41 -44.21 -21.32 -53.03
CA VAL A 41 -43.31 -20.33 -52.43
C VAL A 41 -43.34 -20.49 -50.91
N PHE A 42 -42.16 -20.55 -50.30
CA PHE A 42 -41.99 -20.62 -48.85
C PHE A 42 -41.33 -19.33 -48.34
N SER A 43 -41.69 -18.93 -47.13
CA SER A 43 -41.04 -17.84 -46.40
C SER A 43 -41.13 -18.11 -44.91
N THR A 44 -40.19 -17.58 -44.14
CA THR A 44 -40.20 -17.64 -42.68
C THR A 44 -39.85 -16.26 -42.11
N ASN A 45 -40.36 -15.94 -40.92
CA ASN A 45 -39.99 -14.75 -40.17
C ASN A 45 -38.77 -14.96 -39.25
N ASN A 46 -38.37 -16.21 -38.99
CA ASN A 46 -37.27 -16.58 -38.11
C ASN A 46 -36.56 -17.82 -38.67
N GLY A 47 -35.24 -17.74 -38.87
CA GLY A 47 -34.44 -18.75 -39.58
C GLY A 47 -34.37 -18.55 -41.09
N SER A 48 -33.95 -19.59 -41.81
CA SER A 48 -33.83 -19.56 -43.28
C SER A 48 -34.53 -20.76 -43.93
N ILE A 49 -35.20 -20.53 -45.06
CA ILE A 49 -35.91 -21.56 -45.83
C ILE A 49 -35.77 -21.30 -47.32
N ALA A 50 -35.63 -22.34 -48.13
CA ALA A 50 -35.59 -22.21 -49.58
C ALA A 50 -36.90 -21.58 -50.09
N SER A 51 -36.81 -20.48 -50.85
CA SER A 51 -37.96 -19.63 -51.16
C SER A 51 -38.98 -20.28 -52.11
N ALA A 52 -38.62 -21.35 -52.82
CA ALA A 52 -39.53 -22.06 -53.70
C ALA A 52 -39.19 -23.53 -53.84
N ALA A 53 -40.22 -24.35 -54.04
CA ALA A 53 -40.11 -25.73 -54.51
C ALA A 53 -41.23 -26.04 -55.50
N THR A 54 -41.08 -27.11 -56.28
CA THR A 54 -42.13 -27.61 -57.18
C THR A 54 -42.83 -28.81 -56.59
N VAL A 55 -44.14 -28.91 -56.85
CA VAL A 55 -44.94 -30.07 -56.45
C VAL A 55 -44.49 -31.33 -57.20
N SER A 56 -44.37 -32.44 -56.48
CA SER A 56 -44.23 -33.81 -56.98
C SER A 56 -45.24 -34.70 -56.26
N ASN A 57 -46.10 -35.40 -57.00
CA ASN A 57 -47.22 -36.19 -56.47
C ASN A 57 -48.13 -35.41 -55.49
N GLY A 58 -48.34 -34.12 -55.73
CA GLY A 58 -49.19 -33.27 -54.88
C GLY A 58 -48.52 -32.66 -53.64
N VAL A 59 -47.22 -32.92 -53.41
CA VAL A 59 -46.48 -32.39 -52.26
C VAL A 59 -45.27 -31.57 -52.71
N ALA A 60 -45.04 -30.43 -52.06
CA ALA A 60 -43.79 -29.66 -52.15
C ALA A 60 -43.13 -29.63 -50.77
N THR A 61 -41.81 -29.83 -50.72
CA THR A 61 -41.04 -29.88 -49.46
C THR A 61 -39.98 -28.78 -49.40
N ALA A 62 -39.68 -28.32 -48.20
CA ALA A 62 -38.60 -27.40 -47.89
C ALA A 62 -38.02 -27.72 -46.51
N THR A 63 -36.80 -27.24 -46.25
CA THR A 63 -36.17 -27.37 -44.93
C THR A 63 -36.01 -25.99 -44.32
N LEU A 64 -36.55 -25.80 -43.12
CA LEU A 64 -36.26 -24.64 -42.29
C LEU A 64 -34.96 -24.90 -41.51
N ASN A 65 -33.96 -24.04 -41.69
CA ASN A 65 -32.70 -24.05 -40.94
C ASN A 65 -32.74 -22.94 -39.87
N THR A 66 -32.49 -23.31 -38.62
CA THR A 66 -32.56 -22.40 -37.46
C THR A 66 -31.20 -21.92 -36.95
N GLN A 67 -30.11 -22.09 -37.71
CA GLN A 67 -28.77 -21.63 -37.33
C GLN A 67 -28.71 -20.11 -37.08
N SER A 68 -29.46 -19.33 -37.86
CA SER A 68 -29.55 -17.87 -37.72
C SER A 68 -30.81 -17.40 -37.01
N SER A 69 -31.50 -18.30 -36.29
CA SER A 69 -32.73 -17.96 -35.58
C SER A 69 -32.45 -17.37 -34.20
N THR A 70 -33.37 -16.55 -33.71
CA THR A 70 -33.48 -16.23 -32.28
C THR A 70 -34.48 -17.18 -31.61
N GLN A 71 -34.40 -17.34 -30.29
CA GLN A 71 -35.42 -18.05 -29.54
C GLN A 71 -36.81 -17.44 -29.80
N GLY A 72 -37.82 -18.30 -29.97
CA GLY A 72 -39.20 -17.89 -30.20
C GLY A 72 -39.87 -18.65 -31.34
N THR A 73 -40.94 -18.09 -31.90
CA THR A 73 -41.72 -18.77 -32.93
C THR A 73 -41.23 -18.45 -34.35
N ALA A 74 -40.88 -19.49 -35.11
CA ALA A 74 -40.71 -19.41 -36.55
C ALA A 74 -42.04 -19.74 -37.24
N THR A 75 -42.63 -18.75 -37.89
CA THR A 75 -43.85 -18.86 -38.70
C THR A 75 -43.46 -19.09 -40.15
N VAL A 76 -43.69 -20.31 -40.63
CA VAL A 76 -43.50 -20.68 -42.03
C VAL A 76 -44.78 -20.37 -42.79
N THR A 77 -44.69 -19.50 -43.79
CA THR A 77 -45.79 -19.15 -44.70
C THR A 77 -45.56 -19.79 -46.06
N VAL A 78 -46.57 -20.51 -46.55
CA VAL A 78 -46.54 -21.24 -47.81
C VAL A 78 -47.63 -20.74 -48.74
N LYS A 79 -47.28 -20.45 -50.00
CA LYS A 79 -48.20 -19.95 -51.03
C LYS A 79 -48.12 -20.79 -52.30
N ALA A 80 -49.28 -21.19 -52.82
CA ALA A 80 -49.43 -21.84 -54.12
C ALA A 80 -50.57 -21.17 -54.90
N GLY A 81 -50.25 -20.46 -55.99
CA GLY A 81 -51.23 -19.61 -56.68
C GLY A 81 -51.76 -18.49 -55.76
N SER A 82 -53.07 -18.45 -55.55
CA SER A 82 -53.75 -17.49 -54.65
C SER A 82 -53.99 -18.00 -53.23
N VAL A 83 -53.62 -19.25 -52.93
CA VAL A 83 -53.88 -19.89 -51.64
C VAL A 83 -52.65 -19.78 -50.75
N THR A 84 -52.87 -19.52 -49.46
CA THR A 84 -51.80 -19.40 -48.45
C THR A 84 -52.14 -20.26 -47.24
N SER A 85 -51.12 -20.85 -46.62
CA SER A 85 -51.22 -21.58 -45.35
C SER A 85 -50.00 -21.28 -44.49
N ILE A 86 -50.15 -21.38 -43.17
CA ILE A 86 -49.11 -21.07 -42.20
C ILE A 86 -48.93 -22.22 -41.20
N ALA A 87 -47.70 -22.42 -40.75
CA ALA A 87 -47.36 -23.33 -39.67
C ALA A 87 -46.35 -22.67 -38.73
N SER A 88 -46.44 -22.97 -37.45
CA SER A 88 -45.53 -22.46 -36.43
C SER A 88 -44.59 -23.57 -35.96
N VAL A 89 -43.31 -23.22 -35.83
CA VAL A 89 -42.28 -24.05 -35.22
C VAL A 89 -41.74 -23.28 -34.02
N THR A 90 -41.66 -23.94 -32.86
CA THR A 90 -41.02 -23.35 -31.67
C THR A 90 -39.51 -23.55 -31.77
N VAL A 91 -38.75 -22.45 -31.79
CA VAL A 91 -37.29 -22.45 -31.74
C VAL A 91 -36.85 -22.21 -30.30
N GLU A 92 -36.22 -23.20 -29.69
CA GLU A 92 -35.71 -23.14 -28.31
C GLU A 92 -34.22 -22.79 -28.30
N ALA A 93 -33.76 -22.12 -27.24
CA ALA A 93 -32.33 -21.90 -27.04
C ALA A 93 -31.63 -23.25 -26.73
N PRO A 94 -30.34 -23.40 -27.07
CA PRO A 94 -29.55 -24.53 -26.60
C PRO A 94 -29.52 -24.59 -25.07
N LEU A 95 -29.40 -25.80 -24.51
CA LEU A 95 -29.26 -25.98 -23.07
C LEU A 95 -27.91 -25.44 -22.59
N SER A 96 -27.85 -24.88 -21.38
CA SER A 96 -26.60 -24.52 -20.74
C SER A 96 -25.69 -25.75 -20.60
N GLY A 97 -24.45 -25.64 -21.03
CA GLY A 97 -23.46 -26.72 -21.02
C GLY A 97 -22.47 -26.59 -19.87
N SER A 98 -22.11 -25.37 -19.46
CA SER A 98 -21.18 -25.14 -18.36
C SER A 98 -21.44 -23.83 -17.63
N ILE A 99 -20.98 -23.76 -16.39
CA ILE A 99 -20.85 -22.53 -15.61
C ILE A 99 -19.47 -22.52 -14.97
N VAL A 100 -18.76 -21.40 -15.07
CA VAL A 100 -17.41 -21.22 -14.51
C VAL A 100 -17.31 -19.89 -13.78
N PHE A 101 -16.56 -19.86 -12.69
CA PHE A 101 -16.18 -18.61 -12.05
C PHE A 101 -15.20 -17.84 -12.94
N ASP A 102 -15.45 -16.55 -13.13
CA ASP A 102 -14.58 -15.65 -13.89
C ASP A 102 -13.71 -14.81 -12.95
N ALA A 103 -14.33 -13.94 -12.14
CA ALA A 103 -13.60 -13.06 -11.24
C ALA A 103 -14.43 -12.56 -10.05
N ALA A 104 -13.73 -12.09 -9.02
CA ALA A 104 -14.26 -11.29 -7.93
C ALA A 104 -13.37 -10.05 -7.79
N THR A 105 -13.93 -8.86 -8.00
CA THR A 105 -13.13 -7.63 -8.07
C THR A 105 -13.67 -6.56 -7.11
N PRO A 106 -12.91 -6.17 -6.07
CA PRO A 106 -11.67 -6.79 -5.59
C PRO A 106 -11.91 -8.15 -4.89
N GLN A 107 -10.88 -8.99 -4.77
CA GLN A 107 -10.99 -10.31 -4.11
C GLN A 107 -11.00 -10.24 -2.57
N ALA A 108 -10.59 -9.09 -2.01
CA ALA A 108 -10.67 -8.78 -0.59
C ALA A 108 -11.42 -7.45 -0.40
N ILE A 109 -12.33 -7.41 0.56
CA ILE A 109 -13.12 -6.23 0.92
C ILE A 109 -13.05 -5.95 2.41
N GLY A 110 -13.10 -4.67 2.75
CA GLY A 110 -13.12 -4.16 4.11
C GLY A 110 -14.34 -4.59 4.90
N LEU A 111 -14.23 -4.61 6.23
CA LEU A 111 -15.40 -4.66 7.09
C LEU A 111 -16.27 -3.41 6.86
N ARG A 112 -17.57 -3.54 7.03
CA ARG A 112 -18.51 -2.43 6.88
C ARG A 112 -18.25 -1.35 7.93
N GLY A 113 -18.19 -0.09 7.49
CA GLY A 113 -18.01 1.09 8.35
C GLY A 113 -16.56 1.53 8.54
N PHE A 114 -15.59 0.90 7.86
CA PHE A 114 -14.15 1.09 8.07
C PHE A 114 -13.43 1.84 6.95
N GLY A 115 -14.17 2.51 6.05
CA GLY A 115 -13.59 3.39 5.03
C GLY A 115 -12.82 2.70 3.91
N GLN A 116 -12.79 1.36 3.91
CA GLN A 116 -12.22 0.53 2.85
C GLN A 116 -13.26 0.21 1.76
N THR A 117 -12.85 -0.47 0.69
CA THR A 117 -13.80 -0.98 -0.31
C THR A 117 -14.63 -2.11 0.31
N GLU A 118 -15.93 -1.89 0.49
CA GLU A 118 -16.87 -2.81 1.17
C GLU A 118 -17.67 -3.71 0.21
N THR A 119 -17.38 -3.63 -1.10
CA THR A 119 -18.13 -4.36 -2.13
C THR A 119 -17.21 -5.04 -3.12
N SER A 120 -17.58 -6.25 -3.54
CA SER A 120 -16.88 -7.00 -4.60
C SER A 120 -17.88 -7.40 -5.68
N LEU A 121 -17.55 -7.11 -6.94
CA LEU A 121 -18.33 -7.60 -8.08
C LEU A 121 -17.88 -9.02 -8.42
N VAL A 122 -18.79 -9.98 -8.27
CA VAL A 122 -18.55 -11.41 -8.52
C VAL A 122 -19.21 -11.83 -9.83
N LYS A 123 -18.44 -12.47 -10.70
CA LYS A 123 -18.86 -12.87 -12.05
C LYS A 123 -18.71 -14.36 -12.30
N PHE A 124 -19.73 -14.93 -12.92
CA PHE A 124 -19.72 -16.28 -13.48
C PHE A 124 -20.06 -16.22 -14.98
N VAL A 125 -19.39 -17.04 -15.78
CA VAL A 125 -19.67 -17.19 -17.20
C VAL A 125 -20.45 -18.49 -17.41
N VAL A 126 -21.56 -18.40 -18.13
CA VAL A 126 -22.42 -19.52 -18.48
C VAL A 126 -22.36 -19.73 -19.99
N THR A 127 -21.93 -20.92 -20.41
CA THR A 127 -21.90 -21.31 -21.83
C THR A 127 -22.93 -22.38 -22.11
N ASP A 128 -23.40 -22.45 -23.35
CA ASP A 128 -24.25 -23.51 -23.84
C ASP A 128 -23.46 -24.82 -24.08
N ILE A 129 -24.16 -25.87 -24.51
CA ILE A 129 -23.56 -27.18 -24.82
C ILE A 129 -22.58 -27.16 -26.01
N ASN A 130 -22.60 -26.10 -26.82
CA ASN A 130 -21.69 -25.91 -27.96
C ASN A 130 -20.46 -25.07 -27.59
N GLY A 131 -20.43 -24.48 -26.38
CA GLY A 131 -19.36 -23.63 -25.89
C GLY A 131 -19.56 -22.13 -26.17
N ASP A 132 -20.71 -21.75 -26.73
CA ASP A 132 -21.06 -20.35 -26.97
C ASP A 132 -21.73 -19.73 -25.73
N PRO A 133 -21.71 -18.39 -25.54
CA PRO A 133 -22.46 -17.74 -24.47
C PRO A 133 -23.94 -18.11 -24.52
N VAL A 134 -24.55 -18.40 -23.36
CA VAL A 134 -26.01 -18.63 -23.33
C VAL A 134 -26.76 -17.35 -23.68
N VAL A 135 -27.97 -17.51 -24.20
CA VAL A 135 -28.88 -16.37 -24.45
C VAL A 135 -29.16 -15.58 -23.18
N ASP A 136 -29.52 -14.31 -23.34
CA ASP A 136 -29.91 -13.47 -22.22
C ASP A 136 -31.14 -14.02 -21.49
N GLY A 137 -31.19 -13.81 -20.18
CA GLY A 137 -32.35 -14.19 -19.36
C GLY A 137 -32.28 -15.60 -18.75
N ILE A 138 -31.17 -16.33 -18.89
CA ILE A 138 -31.01 -17.60 -18.16
C ILE A 138 -30.84 -17.29 -16.67
N SER A 139 -31.69 -17.91 -15.87
CA SER A 139 -31.71 -17.73 -14.41
C SER A 139 -30.58 -18.51 -13.75
N VAL A 140 -29.78 -17.80 -12.95
CA VAL A 140 -28.67 -18.34 -12.16
C VAL A 140 -28.96 -18.10 -10.68
N ALA A 141 -29.10 -19.19 -9.93
CA ALA A 141 -29.28 -19.14 -8.49
C ALA A 141 -27.91 -19.08 -7.80
N LEU A 142 -27.74 -18.09 -6.94
CA LEU A 142 -26.51 -17.81 -6.20
C LEU A 142 -26.75 -18.09 -4.71
N VAL A 143 -25.82 -18.81 -4.08
CA VAL A 143 -25.85 -19.06 -2.64
C VAL A 143 -24.50 -18.69 -2.04
N MET A 144 -24.50 -17.73 -1.12
CA MET A 144 -23.34 -17.26 -0.38
C MET A 144 -23.17 -18.06 0.92
N SER A 145 -21.91 -18.39 1.24
CA SER A 145 -21.49 -18.85 2.57
C SER A 145 -20.42 -17.90 3.10
N GLY A 146 -20.62 -17.36 4.31
CA GLY A 146 -19.73 -16.37 4.92
C GLY A 146 -19.68 -16.45 6.46
N PRO A 147 -18.78 -15.70 7.12
CA PRO A 147 -18.48 -15.84 8.54
C PRO A 147 -19.64 -15.46 9.47
N GLY A 148 -20.50 -14.50 9.09
CA GLY A 148 -21.71 -14.14 9.83
C GLY A 148 -22.95 -14.98 9.47
N GLY A 149 -22.84 -15.94 8.55
CA GLY A 149 -23.96 -16.74 8.07
C GLY A 149 -25.03 -15.95 7.30
N GLY A 150 -24.69 -14.73 6.87
CA GLY A 150 -25.56 -13.76 6.19
C GLY A 150 -26.78 -13.34 6.99
N ARG A 151 -26.60 -12.28 7.76
CA ARG A 151 -27.68 -11.55 8.43
C ARG A 151 -27.86 -10.20 7.75
N THR A 152 -29.08 -9.67 7.79
CA THR A 152 -29.36 -8.32 7.26
C THR A 152 -28.40 -7.28 7.87
N PRO A 153 -28.14 -6.15 7.17
CA PRO A 153 -27.31 -5.05 7.67
C PRO A 153 -27.58 -4.59 9.09
N ASP A 154 -28.84 -4.67 9.53
CA ASP A 154 -29.27 -4.25 10.87
C ASP A 154 -28.75 -5.19 11.98
N ASN A 155 -28.20 -6.35 11.60
CA ASN A 155 -27.57 -7.34 12.47
C ASN A 155 -26.08 -7.58 12.11
N GLY A 156 -25.45 -6.67 11.34
CA GLY A 156 -24.00 -6.69 11.08
C GLY A 156 -23.50 -7.78 10.11
N GLY A 157 -24.36 -8.44 9.32
CA GLY A 157 -23.94 -9.53 8.43
C GLY A 157 -23.52 -9.12 7.01
N GLU A 158 -22.88 -10.06 6.31
CA GLU A 158 -22.55 -10.01 4.88
C GLU A 158 -23.78 -10.36 4.04
N TYR A 159 -23.89 -9.87 2.81
CA TYR A 159 -25.01 -10.23 1.93
C TYR A 159 -24.68 -10.15 0.44
N ILE A 160 -25.48 -10.82 -0.38
CA ILE A 160 -25.51 -10.68 -1.85
C ILE A 160 -26.87 -10.13 -2.28
N GLY A 161 -26.92 -9.36 -3.37
CA GLY A 161 -28.17 -8.85 -3.91
C GLY A 161 -28.67 -7.59 -3.19
N THR A 162 -29.96 -7.54 -2.85
CA THR A 162 -30.57 -6.33 -2.27
C THR A 162 -30.63 -6.39 -0.74
N ARG A 163 -30.44 -5.24 -0.09
CA ARG A 163 -30.36 -5.15 1.38
C ARG A 163 -31.59 -5.70 2.13
N ASP A 164 -32.78 -5.63 1.54
CA ASP A 164 -34.06 -5.83 2.23
C ASP A 164 -34.87 -7.05 1.74
N ASP A 165 -34.27 -7.99 1.00
CA ASP A 165 -35.02 -9.12 0.38
C ASP A 165 -35.40 -10.26 1.35
N GLY A 166 -34.95 -10.21 2.60
CA GLY A 166 -35.24 -11.25 3.61
C GLY A 166 -34.50 -12.58 3.40
N THR A 167 -33.68 -12.69 2.35
CA THR A 167 -32.85 -13.86 2.04
C THR A 167 -31.41 -13.43 1.69
N PRO A 168 -30.68 -12.79 2.63
CA PRO A 168 -29.43 -12.06 2.33
C PRO A 168 -28.27 -12.93 1.81
N THR A 169 -28.38 -14.26 1.90
CA THR A 169 -27.38 -15.20 1.39
C THR A 169 -27.74 -15.81 0.04
N THR A 170 -28.90 -15.51 -0.52
CA THR A 170 -29.34 -16.09 -1.79
C THR A 170 -29.83 -15.01 -2.72
N GLU A 171 -29.42 -15.09 -3.98
CA GLU A 171 -29.90 -14.17 -5.01
C GLU A 171 -30.13 -14.92 -6.32
N THR A 172 -31.05 -14.43 -7.15
CA THR A 172 -31.25 -14.96 -8.50
C THR A 172 -31.01 -13.87 -9.53
N VAL A 173 -30.02 -14.10 -10.40
CA VAL A 173 -29.65 -13.16 -11.46
C VAL A 173 -29.91 -13.77 -12.84
N SER A 174 -30.06 -12.91 -13.85
CA SER A 174 -30.21 -13.34 -15.24
C SER A 174 -28.93 -13.09 -16.00
N THR A 175 -28.58 -14.01 -16.90
CA THR A 175 -27.43 -13.81 -17.80
C THR A 175 -27.66 -12.65 -18.77
N VAL A 176 -26.58 -11.90 -19.04
CA VAL A 176 -26.47 -10.95 -20.15
C VAL A 176 -25.16 -11.24 -20.86
N ASP A 177 -25.20 -11.50 -22.16
CA ASP A 177 -24.04 -11.95 -22.96
C ASP A 177 -23.32 -13.16 -22.33
N GLY A 178 -24.07 -14.06 -21.69
CA GLY A 178 -23.55 -15.24 -20.98
C GLY A 178 -22.94 -14.98 -19.60
N GLU A 179 -22.89 -13.73 -19.11
CA GLU A 179 -22.39 -13.40 -17.77
C GLU A 179 -23.52 -13.31 -16.74
N ALA A 180 -23.32 -13.95 -15.58
CA ALA A 180 -24.13 -13.77 -14.38
C ALA A 180 -23.31 -13.02 -13.32
N SER A 181 -23.79 -11.85 -12.89
CA SER A 181 -23.05 -10.96 -12.00
C SER A 181 -23.85 -10.63 -10.73
N VAL A 182 -23.16 -10.57 -9.59
CA VAL A 182 -23.74 -10.14 -8.30
C VAL A 182 -22.74 -9.31 -7.51
N PHE A 183 -23.24 -8.36 -6.71
CA PHE A 183 -22.41 -7.68 -5.71
C PHE A 183 -22.43 -8.45 -4.39
N LEU A 184 -21.23 -8.76 -3.90
CA LEU A 184 -20.99 -9.13 -2.50
C LEU A 184 -20.80 -7.85 -1.68
N HIS A 185 -21.53 -7.73 -0.58
CA HIS A 185 -21.43 -6.64 0.37
C HIS A 185 -20.91 -7.15 1.73
N SER A 186 -19.95 -6.43 2.32
CA SER A 186 -19.35 -6.84 3.59
C SER A 186 -20.27 -6.66 4.80
N GLY A 187 -20.03 -7.51 5.81
CA GLY A 187 -20.57 -7.40 7.17
C GLY A 187 -19.57 -6.78 8.14
N THR A 188 -19.85 -6.91 9.44
CA THR A 188 -18.99 -6.48 10.54
C THR A 188 -18.17 -7.63 11.13
N ILE A 189 -18.30 -8.85 10.61
CA ILE A 189 -17.54 -10.03 11.05
C ILE A 189 -16.49 -10.37 9.98
N ALA A 190 -15.24 -10.51 10.40
CA ALA A 190 -14.16 -10.91 9.51
C ALA A 190 -14.22 -12.42 9.21
N GLY A 191 -13.78 -12.81 8.01
CA GLY A 191 -13.67 -14.20 7.58
C GLY A 191 -13.83 -14.35 6.07
N THR A 192 -13.99 -15.60 5.64
CA THR A 192 -13.98 -15.96 4.23
C THR A 192 -15.38 -16.11 3.67
N VAL A 193 -15.57 -15.69 2.42
CA VAL A 193 -16.81 -15.85 1.67
C VAL A 193 -16.59 -16.67 0.41
N THR A 194 -17.52 -17.58 0.15
CA THR A 194 -17.66 -18.26 -1.15
C THR A 194 -19.08 -18.12 -1.66
N ILE A 195 -19.24 -18.06 -2.98
CA ILE A 195 -20.54 -18.03 -3.66
C ILE A 195 -20.62 -19.23 -4.60
N VAL A 196 -21.68 -20.00 -4.48
CA VAL A 196 -22.01 -21.10 -5.40
C VAL A 196 -23.07 -20.62 -6.38
N ALA A 197 -22.74 -20.64 -7.67
CA ALA A 197 -23.68 -20.35 -8.74
C ALA A 197 -24.23 -21.66 -9.32
N THR A 198 -25.55 -21.74 -9.51
CA THR A 198 -26.24 -22.93 -10.00
C THR A 198 -27.24 -22.57 -11.10
N VAL A 199 -27.18 -23.28 -12.21
CA VAL A 199 -28.19 -23.22 -13.30
C VAL A 199 -28.99 -24.52 -13.28
N THR A 200 -30.32 -24.41 -13.33
CA THR A 200 -31.22 -25.57 -13.44
C THR A 200 -31.68 -25.72 -14.89
N LEU A 201 -31.27 -26.82 -15.52
CA LEU A 201 -31.63 -27.20 -16.87
C LEU A 201 -33.02 -27.85 -16.89
N ALA A 202 -33.91 -27.33 -17.74
CA ALA A 202 -35.23 -27.88 -17.93
C ALA A 202 -35.16 -29.25 -18.63
N GLY A 203 -35.75 -30.27 -18.02
CA GLY A 203 -35.85 -31.63 -18.58
C GLY A 203 -36.47 -32.62 -17.59
N PRO A 204 -36.96 -33.80 -18.04
CA PRO A 204 -37.27 -34.93 -17.17
C PRO A 204 -36.15 -35.99 -17.20
N PRO A 205 -35.27 -36.09 -16.18
CA PRO A 205 -35.21 -35.30 -14.95
C PRO A 205 -34.48 -33.95 -15.13
N ALA A 206 -34.75 -33.00 -14.23
CA ALA A 206 -34.03 -31.73 -14.20
C ALA A 206 -32.58 -31.99 -13.80
N VAL A 207 -31.64 -31.30 -14.44
CA VAL A 207 -30.20 -31.40 -14.18
C VAL A 207 -29.71 -30.04 -13.71
N THR A 208 -28.83 -30.03 -12.71
CA THR A 208 -28.16 -28.79 -12.27
C THR A 208 -26.69 -28.83 -12.65
N ILE A 209 -26.19 -27.69 -13.10
CA ILE A 209 -24.76 -27.42 -13.23
C ILE A 209 -24.40 -26.32 -12.24
N SER A 210 -23.27 -26.45 -11.56
CA SER A 210 -22.83 -25.48 -10.56
C SER A 210 -21.33 -25.22 -10.60
N SER A 211 -20.94 -24.06 -10.12
CA SER A 211 -19.56 -23.64 -9.93
C SER A 211 -19.43 -22.80 -8.67
N SER A 212 -18.29 -22.91 -8.01
CA SER A 212 -17.98 -22.10 -6.84
C SER A 212 -17.01 -20.98 -7.22
N SER A 213 -17.18 -19.81 -6.61
CA SER A 213 -16.19 -18.75 -6.69
C SER A 213 -14.86 -19.18 -6.08
N ALA A 214 -13.79 -18.45 -6.40
CA ALA A 214 -12.63 -18.42 -5.50
C ALA A 214 -13.04 -17.90 -4.10
N VAL A 215 -12.24 -18.21 -3.09
CA VAL A 215 -12.42 -17.65 -1.75
C VAL A 215 -12.19 -16.14 -1.82
N MET A 216 -13.14 -15.37 -1.27
CA MET A 216 -13.05 -13.92 -1.08
C MET A 216 -12.87 -13.62 0.41
N SER A 217 -12.10 -12.60 0.75
CA SER A 217 -11.89 -12.20 2.15
C SER A 217 -12.79 -11.01 2.50
N ILE A 218 -13.56 -11.14 3.58
CA ILE A 218 -14.24 -10.03 4.25
C ILE A 218 -13.49 -9.79 5.54
N GLY A 219 -12.96 -8.58 5.69
CA GLY A 219 -11.86 -8.37 6.62
C GLY A 219 -10.81 -7.64 5.84
N GLY A 220 -11.02 -6.33 5.75
CA GLY A 220 -9.90 -5.44 5.60
C GLY A 220 -9.08 -5.58 6.87
N GLY A 221 -7.77 -5.66 6.72
CA GLY A 221 -6.90 -5.45 7.86
C GLY A 221 -7.23 -4.10 8.48
N VAL A 222 -7.22 -4.01 9.80
CA VAL A 222 -7.11 -2.71 10.47
C VAL A 222 -5.61 -2.47 10.63
N PRO A 223 -5.04 -1.36 10.12
CA PRO A 223 -3.65 -1.03 10.43
C PRO A 223 -3.40 -1.15 11.93
N SER A 224 -2.45 -2.00 12.32
CA SER A 224 -2.14 -2.22 13.72
C SER A 224 -0.86 -1.48 14.11
N ALA A 225 -0.86 -0.82 15.25
CA ALA A 225 0.32 -0.15 15.78
C ALA A 225 1.53 -1.09 15.88
N ALA A 226 1.31 -2.34 16.27
CA ALA A 226 2.34 -3.39 16.39
C ALA A 226 3.03 -3.73 15.05
N HIS A 227 2.35 -3.46 13.92
CA HIS A 227 2.83 -3.76 12.57
C HIS A 227 2.93 -2.52 11.70
N PHE A 228 3.13 -1.36 12.32
CA PHE A 228 3.41 -0.13 11.62
C PHE A 228 4.88 0.25 11.80
N SER A 229 5.59 0.56 10.72
CA SER A 229 6.99 0.98 10.75
C SER A 229 7.29 2.00 9.67
N ILE A 230 8.28 2.85 9.94
CA ILE A 230 8.79 3.84 8.99
C ILE A 230 10.31 3.66 8.86
N SER A 231 10.86 4.07 7.71
CA SER A 231 12.29 3.99 7.40
C SER A 231 12.72 5.15 6.51
N THR A 232 14.02 5.39 6.45
CA THR A 232 14.64 6.41 5.59
C THR A 232 15.82 5.81 4.81
N THR A 233 16.04 6.27 3.57
CA THR A 233 17.22 5.86 2.79
C THR A 233 18.51 6.55 3.22
N LEU A 234 18.39 7.76 3.77
CA LEU A 234 19.48 8.57 4.30
C LEU A 234 19.05 9.17 5.65
N PHE A 235 19.87 8.98 6.67
CA PHE A 235 19.68 9.57 7.98
C PHE A 235 20.27 10.98 8.06
N ASN A 236 21.36 11.26 7.33
CA ASN A 236 22.05 12.53 7.37
C ASN A 236 22.06 13.24 6.00
N LEU A 237 21.31 14.33 5.89
CA LEU A 237 21.18 15.13 4.68
C LEU A 237 21.99 16.43 4.79
N ALA A 238 22.44 16.96 3.66
CA ALA A 238 23.09 18.27 3.63
C ALA A 238 22.05 19.39 3.76
N GLY A 239 22.16 20.21 4.81
CA GLY A 239 21.30 21.38 5.03
C GLY A 239 22.06 22.66 5.36
N TYR A 240 23.02 22.59 6.28
CA TYR A 240 23.71 23.78 6.82
C TYR A 240 24.91 24.20 5.95
N THR A 241 25.11 25.50 5.73
CA THR A 241 26.41 26.03 5.25
C THR A 241 27.22 26.66 6.36
N ASP A 242 26.54 27.26 7.32
CA ASP A 242 27.11 28.07 8.39
C ASP A 242 26.07 28.26 9.51
N ARG A 243 26.48 28.98 10.56
CA ARG A 243 25.71 29.16 11.80
C ARG A 243 24.29 29.67 11.50
N GLY A 244 23.29 28.83 11.77
CA GLY A 244 21.87 29.19 11.66
C GLY A 244 21.40 29.55 10.24
N SER A 245 22.10 29.08 9.20
CA SER A 245 21.80 29.44 7.81
C SER A 245 21.76 28.20 6.92
N MET A 246 20.64 28.06 6.21
CA MET A 246 20.40 27.01 5.23
C MET A 246 21.15 27.35 3.96
N GLY A 247 22.04 26.47 3.52
CA GLY A 247 22.77 26.68 2.27
C GLY A 247 22.82 25.47 1.36
N TYR A 248 22.29 24.32 1.78
CA TYR A 248 22.04 23.18 0.90
C TYR A 248 20.54 22.86 0.92
N VAL A 249 19.89 23.16 -0.19
CA VAL A 249 18.47 22.90 -0.40
C VAL A 249 18.27 21.80 -1.43
N ASN A 250 17.17 21.07 -1.28
CA ASN A 250 16.78 19.97 -2.15
C ASN A 250 17.76 18.76 -2.12
N ASP A 251 18.46 18.56 -1.00
CA ASP A 251 19.05 17.25 -0.70
C ASP A 251 17.91 16.34 -0.24
N GLN A 252 17.83 15.12 -0.76
CA GLN A 252 16.63 14.28 -0.66
C GLN A 252 16.89 12.94 0.03
N SER A 253 15.90 12.47 0.79
CA SER A 253 15.83 11.10 1.27
C SER A 253 14.43 10.55 1.04
N THR A 254 14.34 9.27 0.67
CA THR A 254 13.07 8.57 0.56
C THR A 254 12.66 8.09 1.95
N ILE A 255 11.49 8.52 2.40
CA ILE A 255 10.83 8.03 3.61
C ILE A 255 9.82 6.97 3.19
N SER A 256 9.91 5.78 3.76
CA SER A 256 9.01 4.67 3.43
C SER A 256 8.29 4.18 4.68
N ALA A 257 6.98 3.99 4.56
CA ALA A 257 6.14 3.41 5.59
C ALA A 257 5.71 1.99 5.18
N PHE A 258 5.66 1.09 6.16
CA PHE A 258 5.24 -0.30 6.01
C PHE A 258 4.16 -0.58 7.04
N VAL A 259 3.04 -1.13 6.60
CA VAL A 259 1.87 -1.37 7.44
C VAL A 259 1.26 -2.74 7.17
N ALA A 260 0.86 -3.42 8.24
CA ALA A 260 0.05 -4.61 8.19
C ALA A 260 -1.04 -4.57 9.27
N ASP A 261 -1.99 -5.50 9.18
CA ASP A 261 -2.89 -5.76 10.29
C ASP A 261 -2.17 -6.48 11.45
N ARG A 262 -2.91 -6.72 12.53
CA ARG A 262 -2.40 -7.42 13.73
C ARG A 262 -1.86 -8.84 13.47
N PHE A 263 -2.18 -9.44 12.33
CA PHE A 263 -1.72 -10.78 11.95
C PHE A 263 -0.54 -10.72 10.97
N GLY A 264 -0.06 -9.52 10.63
CA GLY A 264 0.99 -9.32 9.64
C GLY A 264 0.51 -9.41 8.19
N ASN A 265 -0.81 -9.40 7.93
CA ASN A 265 -1.34 -9.37 6.57
C ASN A 265 -1.25 -7.93 6.04
N TYR A 266 -0.29 -7.70 5.16
CA TYR A 266 -0.05 -6.38 4.58
C TYR A 266 -0.83 -6.12 3.29
N ASN A 267 -1.14 -7.18 2.54
CA ASN A 267 -1.77 -7.10 1.22
C ASN A 267 -3.24 -6.68 1.30
N VAL A 268 -3.90 -6.94 2.43
CA VAL A 268 -5.29 -6.55 2.70
C VAL A 268 -5.44 -5.05 3.01
N LEU A 269 -4.33 -4.31 3.11
CA LEU A 269 -4.30 -2.86 3.36
C LEU A 269 -4.02 -2.04 2.09
N GLN A 270 -3.91 -2.67 0.93
CA GLN A 270 -3.67 -1.95 -0.33
C GLN A 270 -4.71 -0.84 -0.55
N GLY A 271 -4.24 0.37 -0.87
CA GLY A 271 -5.05 1.55 -1.07
C GLY A 271 -5.27 2.40 0.19
N THR A 272 -4.92 1.89 1.38
CA THR A 272 -4.91 2.68 2.63
C THR A 272 -3.99 3.90 2.48
N SER A 273 -4.45 5.08 2.88
CA SER A 273 -3.66 6.31 2.80
C SER A 273 -2.86 6.51 4.08
N ILE A 274 -1.55 6.69 3.96
CA ILE A 274 -0.66 7.09 5.06
C ILE A 274 -0.30 8.56 4.86
N SER A 275 -0.42 9.36 5.92
CA SER A 275 -0.03 10.77 5.91
C SER A 275 1.36 10.94 6.51
N PHE A 276 2.16 11.84 5.95
CA PHE A 276 3.54 12.09 6.38
C PHE A 276 3.74 13.54 6.80
N TYR A 277 4.54 13.73 7.83
CA TYR A 277 4.80 15.02 8.46
C TYR A 277 6.29 15.15 8.79
N THR A 278 6.80 16.37 8.77
CA THR A 278 8.19 16.66 9.13
C THR A 278 8.31 18.01 9.81
N GLU A 279 9.15 18.08 10.84
CA GLU A 279 9.41 19.33 11.59
C GLU A 279 10.27 20.33 10.83
N ALA A 280 11.15 19.84 9.95
CA ALA A 280 12.08 20.65 9.16
C ALA A 280 12.10 20.19 7.70
N GLY A 281 12.45 21.09 6.79
CA GLY A 281 12.39 20.77 5.37
C GLY A 281 10.96 20.72 4.84
N ALA A 282 10.76 19.89 3.83
CA ALA A 282 9.44 19.56 3.30
C ALA A 282 9.37 18.09 2.90
N ILE A 283 8.17 17.54 3.02
CA ILE A 283 7.86 16.15 2.69
C ILE A 283 6.56 16.10 1.87
N ASP A 284 6.43 15.10 0.99
CA ASP A 284 5.15 14.86 0.32
C ASP A 284 4.11 14.39 1.35
N ALA A 285 2.89 14.94 1.28
CA ALA A 285 1.94 14.88 2.39
C ALA A 285 1.31 13.49 2.63
N ASN A 286 1.19 12.65 1.60
CA ASN A 286 0.58 11.33 1.73
C ASN A 286 1.05 10.36 0.64
N GLY A 287 0.84 9.07 0.90
CA GLY A 287 1.02 8.00 -0.06
C GLY A 287 -0.01 6.88 0.15
N ALA A 288 -0.52 6.32 -0.95
CA ALA A 288 -1.37 5.13 -0.90
C ALA A 288 -0.50 3.87 -0.77
N VAL A 289 -0.91 2.97 0.13
CA VAL A 289 -0.27 1.67 0.35
C VAL A 289 -0.40 0.80 -0.89
N ASN A 290 0.70 0.24 -1.38
CA ASN A 290 0.74 -0.66 -2.53
C ASN A 290 0.43 -2.12 -2.11
N ALA A 291 0.47 -3.04 -3.07
CA ALA A 291 0.19 -4.47 -2.83
C ALA A 291 1.16 -5.16 -1.83
N ASN A 292 2.30 -4.53 -1.53
CA ASN A 292 3.31 -5.03 -0.59
C ASN A 292 3.19 -4.36 0.79
N GLY A 293 2.09 -3.66 1.09
CA GLY A 293 1.92 -2.98 2.39
C GLY A 293 2.80 -1.76 2.60
N ALA A 294 3.34 -1.19 1.52
CA ALA A 294 4.30 -0.11 1.61
C ALA A 294 3.86 1.13 0.84
N THR A 295 4.31 2.30 1.28
CA THR A 295 4.25 3.54 0.51
C THR A 295 5.48 4.40 0.82
N SER A 296 5.87 5.26 -0.12
CA SER A 296 7.07 6.09 0.04
C SER A 296 6.85 7.51 -0.46
N VAL A 297 7.46 8.46 0.22
CA VAL A 297 7.45 9.90 -0.07
C VAL A 297 8.87 10.47 -0.02
N ILE A 298 9.08 11.65 -0.60
CA ILE A 298 10.39 12.32 -0.58
C ILE A 298 10.43 13.38 0.51
N LEU A 299 11.35 13.24 1.45
CA LEU A 299 11.82 14.32 2.31
C LEU A 299 12.90 15.11 1.54
N ARG A 300 12.86 16.44 1.64
CA ARG A 300 13.93 17.30 1.13
C ARG A 300 14.33 18.40 2.12
N THR A 301 15.62 18.74 2.13
CA THR A 301 16.13 19.89 2.90
C THR A 301 15.63 21.20 2.32
N GLN A 302 15.04 22.05 3.15
CA GLN A 302 14.60 23.42 2.87
C GLN A 302 14.12 24.09 4.16
N ASN A 303 13.74 25.37 4.14
CA ASN A 303 13.13 25.98 5.33
C ASN A 303 11.75 25.37 5.64
N PRO A 304 11.39 25.23 6.94
CA PRO A 304 12.17 25.64 8.11
C PRO A 304 13.36 24.71 8.43
N MET A 305 14.38 25.25 9.09
CA MET A 305 15.51 24.46 9.61
C MET A 305 15.06 23.65 10.85
N PRO A 306 15.78 22.58 11.20
CA PRO A 306 15.65 21.94 12.50
C PRO A 306 15.64 22.98 13.63
N ALA A 307 14.76 22.80 14.60
CA ALA A 307 14.69 23.67 15.76
C ALA A 307 15.88 23.39 16.71
N ASP A 308 16.21 24.38 17.52
CA ASP A 308 17.20 24.25 18.58
C ASP A 308 16.66 23.29 19.67
N ILE A 309 17.45 22.28 20.03
CA ILE A 309 17.09 21.28 21.04
C ILE A 309 17.86 21.60 22.32
N ALA A 310 17.27 21.44 23.50
CA ALA A 310 18.00 21.77 24.73
C ALA A 310 19.23 20.86 24.94
N GLU A 311 20.40 21.46 25.18
CA GLU A 311 21.67 20.76 25.42
C GLU A 311 21.57 19.71 26.55
N ILE A 312 22.21 18.53 26.35
CA ILE A 312 22.36 17.51 27.39
C ILE A 312 23.80 17.44 27.91
N ALA A 313 23.97 16.82 29.08
CA ALA A 313 25.27 16.73 29.77
C ALA A 313 26.40 16.10 28.92
N SER A 314 26.10 15.16 28.02
CA SER A 314 27.09 14.58 27.12
C SER A 314 27.58 15.56 26.06
N GLU A 315 26.71 16.44 25.56
CA GLU A 315 27.06 17.48 24.60
C GLU A 315 27.87 18.60 25.26
N THR A 316 27.53 18.98 26.50
CA THR A 316 28.33 19.91 27.30
C THR A 316 29.74 19.36 27.51
N THR A 317 29.84 18.06 27.81
CA THR A 317 31.12 17.38 27.97
C THR A 317 31.89 17.34 26.65
N LEU A 318 31.22 17.02 25.53
CA LEU A 318 31.82 17.02 24.20
C LEU A 318 32.39 18.39 23.84
N ARG A 319 31.63 19.46 24.04
CA ARG A 319 32.07 20.84 23.78
C ARG A 319 33.27 21.23 24.64
N ALA A 320 33.26 20.87 25.91
CA ALA A 320 34.39 21.12 26.80
C ALA A 320 35.67 20.39 26.33
N GLN A 321 35.53 19.12 25.89
CA GLN A 321 36.66 18.36 25.32
C GLN A 321 37.16 18.96 24.00
N VAL A 322 36.25 19.31 23.09
CA VAL A 322 36.60 19.93 21.80
C VAL A 322 37.31 21.26 22.01
N LEU A 323 36.86 22.07 22.98
CA LEU A 323 37.52 23.31 23.36
C LEU A 323 38.93 23.05 23.94
N SER A 324 39.07 22.09 24.86
CA SER A 324 40.37 21.82 25.48
C SER A 324 41.39 21.21 24.52
N THR A 325 40.94 20.36 23.60
CA THR A 325 41.82 19.61 22.69
C THR A 325 42.13 20.39 21.42
N PHE A 326 41.14 21.07 20.82
CA PHE A 326 41.27 21.73 19.52
C PHE A 326 41.15 23.25 19.59
N GLY A 327 40.85 23.83 20.76
CA GLY A 327 40.67 25.28 20.90
C GLY A 327 39.38 25.79 20.23
N ILE A 328 38.49 24.89 19.81
CA ILE A 328 37.25 25.22 19.12
C ILE A 328 36.18 25.57 20.17
N SER A 329 35.75 26.83 20.17
CA SER A 329 34.67 27.33 21.03
C SER A 329 33.38 27.51 20.25
N THR A 330 32.31 26.81 20.67
CA THR A 330 30.98 26.87 20.07
C THR A 330 29.90 26.78 21.13
N THR A 331 28.71 27.31 20.83
CA THR A 331 27.48 27.13 21.62
C THR A 331 26.56 26.07 21.04
N TYR A 332 26.77 25.69 19.78
CA TYR A 332 25.99 24.67 19.08
C TYR A 332 26.43 23.27 19.47
N HIS A 333 25.51 22.33 19.35
CA HIS A 333 25.73 20.93 19.68
C HIS A 333 25.00 20.01 18.71
N PRO A 334 25.40 18.72 18.66
CA PRO A 334 24.93 17.77 17.66
C PRO A 334 23.43 17.82 17.37
N ARG A 335 22.58 17.79 18.40
CA ARG A 335 21.12 17.71 18.23
C ARG A 335 20.45 18.92 17.56
N ASP A 336 21.15 20.04 17.37
CA ASP A 336 20.65 21.23 16.64
C ASP A 336 20.39 20.94 15.14
N GLY A 337 20.96 19.85 14.63
CA GLY A 337 20.70 19.37 13.27
C GLY A 337 19.57 18.35 13.18
N ARG A 338 19.01 17.87 14.30
CA ARG A 338 18.07 16.74 14.30
C ARG A 338 16.65 17.21 14.00
N SER A 339 15.95 16.46 13.17
CA SER A 339 14.52 16.67 12.88
C SER A 339 13.80 15.34 12.85
N THR A 340 12.55 15.35 13.31
CA THR A 340 11.69 14.18 13.27
C THR A 340 10.80 14.23 12.03
N VAL A 341 10.68 13.08 11.38
CA VAL A 341 9.62 12.76 10.41
C VAL A 341 8.70 11.76 11.08
N PHE A 342 7.40 11.87 10.85
CA PHE A 342 6.48 10.85 11.31
C PHE A 342 5.39 10.58 10.29
N ALA A 343 4.85 9.37 10.35
CA ALA A 343 3.78 8.91 9.49
C ALA A 343 2.58 8.49 10.36
N THR A 344 1.37 8.76 9.86
CA THR A 344 0.13 8.43 10.57
C THR A 344 -0.85 7.70 9.66
N VAL A 345 -1.66 6.84 10.28
CA VAL A 345 -2.74 6.11 9.63
C VAL A 345 -3.83 5.80 10.66
N MET A 346 -5.09 5.73 10.22
CA MET A 346 -6.18 5.26 11.09
C MET A 346 -6.09 3.75 11.25
N GLY A 347 -6.18 3.27 12.48
CA GLY A 347 -5.91 1.90 12.85
C GLY A 347 -6.41 1.55 14.24
N GLU A 348 -5.66 0.70 14.90
CA GLU A 348 -5.88 0.22 16.27
C GLU A 348 -4.57 0.13 17.05
N GLU A 349 -4.68 0.31 18.36
CA GLU A 349 -3.60 0.06 19.31
C GLU A 349 -3.22 -1.41 19.36
N ALA A 350 -1.96 -1.67 19.68
CA ALA A 350 -1.46 -3.03 19.85
C ALA A 350 -2.05 -3.65 21.11
N TYR A 351 -2.40 -4.94 21.05
CA TYR A 351 -2.81 -5.69 22.22
C TYR A 351 -2.45 -7.18 22.07
N ASP A 352 -2.29 -7.84 23.22
CA ASP A 352 -2.02 -9.27 23.30
C ASP A 352 -3.33 -10.06 23.34
N ASP A 353 -3.73 -10.60 22.17
CA ASP A 353 -4.89 -11.49 22.05
C ASP A 353 -4.57 -12.87 22.64
N ALA A 354 -4.78 -13.00 23.95
CA ALA A 354 -4.34 -14.16 24.73
C ALA A 354 -5.11 -15.43 24.38
N ASN A 355 -6.31 -15.30 23.80
CA ASN A 355 -7.18 -16.41 23.44
C ASN A 355 -7.34 -16.62 21.92
N ALA A 356 -6.68 -15.77 21.11
CA ALA A 356 -6.65 -15.79 19.66
C ALA A 356 -8.03 -15.69 18.99
N ASN A 357 -8.96 -14.92 19.58
CA ASN A 357 -10.32 -14.76 19.05
C ASN A 357 -10.47 -13.56 18.09
N GLY A 358 -9.42 -12.73 17.94
CA GLY A 358 -9.42 -11.55 17.08
C GLY A 358 -10.20 -10.36 17.65
N ILE A 359 -10.48 -10.34 18.95
CA ILE A 359 -11.26 -9.31 19.65
C ILE A 359 -10.49 -8.90 20.91
N TYR A 360 -10.43 -7.61 21.23
CA TYR A 360 -9.88 -7.16 22.51
C TYR A 360 -10.83 -7.54 23.66
N ASP A 361 -10.36 -8.37 24.58
CA ASP A 361 -11.08 -8.83 25.76
C ASP A 361 -10.70 -8.03 27.03
N PRO A 362 -11.65 -7.87 27.99
CA PRO A 362 -11.34 -7.16 29.22
C PRO A 362 -10.17 -7.80 29.98
N GLY A 363 -9.12 -7.01 30.21
CA GLY A 363 -7.93 -7.41 30.97
C GLY A 363 -6.79 -7.98 30.12
N GLU A 364 -6.90 -7.92 28.78
CA GLU A 364 -5.75 -8.12 27.90
C GLU A 364 -4.81 -6.92 27.95
N ASP A 365 -3.51 -7.21 27.88
CA ASP A 365 -2.45 -6.20 27.84
C ASP A 365 -2.48 -5.47 26.49
N PHE A 366 -2.25 -4.16 26.50
CA PHE A 366 -2.23 -3.34 25.30
C PHE A 366 -1.24 -2.17 25.42
N GLU A 367 -0.84 -1.63 24.28
CA GLU A 367 0.00 -0.43 24.20
C GLU A 367 -0.88 0.78 23.91
N ASP A 368 -1.10 1.59 24.94
CA ASP A 368 -1.86 2.83 24.88
C ASP A 368 -1.04 3.95 24.20
N MET A 369 -1.60 4.58 23.19
CA MET A 369 -0.92 5.59 22.38
C MET A 369 -1.51 6.99 22.63
N ASP A 370 -0.66 8.01 22.54
CA ASP A 370 -1.08 9.41 22.46
C ASP A 370 -1.44 9.81 21.03
N GLU A 371 -1.84 11.06 20.84
CA GLU A 371 -1.93 11.64 19.51
C GLU A 371 -0.55 11.99 18.94
N PRO A 372 -0.37 11.91 17.60
CA PRO A 372 0.87 12.34 16.98
C PRO A 372 1.05 13.86 17.10
N PHE A 373 2.27 14.29 17.43
CA PHE A 373 2.64 15.70 17.48
C PHE A 373 4.05 15.95 16.95
N TYR A 374 4.32 17.22 16.64
CA TYR A 374 5.65 17.72 16.28
C TYR A 374 6.45 17.95 17.56
N ASP A 375 7.52 17.19 17.78
CA ASP A 375 8.38 17.25 18.97
C ASP A 375 9.64 18.06 18.63
N LYS A 376 9.46 19.37 18.44
CA LYS A 376 10.48 20.26 17.89
C LYS A 376 11.68 20.40 18.82
N ASN A 377 11.45 20.35 20.12
CA ASN A 377 12.49 20.47 21.13
C ASN A 377 13.07 19.09 21.53
N GLY A 378 12.50 17.98 21.05
CA GLY A 378 12.96 16.62 21.29
C GLY A 378 12.85 16.17 22.75
N ASP A 379 11.92 16.75 23.52
CA ASP A 379 11.71 16.43 24.94
C ASP A 379 10.64 15.35 25.18
N GLY A 380 9.93 14.96 24.12
CA GLY A 380 8.89 13.93 24.18
C GLY A 380 7.56 14.41 24.77
N CYS A 381 7.35 15.71 24.91
CA CYS A 381 6.13 16.32 25.40
C CYS A 381 5.57 17.30 24.37
N ARG A 382 4.25 17.35 24.22
CA ARG A 382 3.62 18.32 23.32
C ARG A 382 3.55 19.70 23.97
N ASN A 383 4.11 20.73 23.36
CA ASN A 383 4.05 22.12 23.88
C ASN A 383 2.95 22.98 23.22
N ASP A 384 2.11 23.67 24.03
CA ASP A 384 1.13 24.65 23.53
C ASP A 384 1.61 26.12 23.61
N GLY A 385 2.89 26.32 23.94
CA GLY A 385 3.52 27.63 24.16
C GLY A 385 3.31 28.20 25.57
N THR A 386 2.57 27.51 26.44
CA THR A 386 2.45 27.83 27.88
C THR A 386 2.69 26.60 28.76
N ASN A 387 2.26 25.43 28.30
CA ASN A 387 2.36 24.15 28.99
C ASN A 387 2.93 23.09 28.06
N ALA A 388 3.67 22.15 28.65
CA ALA A 388 4.05 20.88 28.04
C ALA A 388 3.11 19.77 28.56
N PHE A 389 2.55 19.00 27.65
CA PHE A 389 1.72 17.83 27.93
C PHE A 389 2.56 16.57 27.73
N CYS A 390 2.90 15.92 28.83
CA CYS A 390 3.85 14.82 28.87
C CYS A 390 3.18 13.52 29.31
N TYR A 391 3.79 12.40 28.96
CA TYR A 391 3.42 11.07 29.47
C TYR A 391 4.59 10.40 30.17
N ASN A 392 4.37 9.88 31.38
CA ASN A 392 5.37 9.08 32.08
C ASN A 392 5.13 7.60 31.78
N ALA A 393 5.92 7.03 30.88
CA ALA A 393 5.82 5.62 30.50
C ALA A 393 6.10 4.64 31.65
N VAL A 394 6.79 5.04 32.73
CA VAL A 394 7.08 4.17 33.88
C VAL A 394 5.88 4.07 34.82
N THR A 395 5.17 5.18 35.01
CA THR A 395 4.00 5.22 35.89
C THR A 395 2.67 5.16 35.14
N GLU A 396 2.71 5.12 33.81
CA GLU A 396 1.56 5.15 32.91
C GLU A 396 0.59 6.29 33.23
N THR A 397 1.14 7.48 33.48
CA THR A 397 0.36 8.65 33.88
C THR A 397 0.72 9.90 33.10
N PRO A 398 -0.29 10.65 32.62
CA PRO A 398 -0.04 11.95 32.03
C PRO A 398 0.25 13.00 33.10
N TYR A 399 1.05 14.00 32.74
CA TYR A 399 1.31 15.15 33.58
C TYR A 399 1.53 16.40 32.73
N THR A 400 1.28 17.56 33.33
CA THR A 400 1.42 18.86 32.65
C THR A 400 2.37 19.74 33.45
N VAL A 401 3.31 20.36 32.75
CA VAL A 401 4.26 21.31 33.35
C VAL A 401 4.22 22.63 32.59
N ALA A 402 4.44 23.74 33.29
CA ALA A 402 4.63 25.01 32.61
C ALA A 402 5.89 24.93 31.75
N SER A 403 5.79 25.37 30.49
CA SER A 403 6.88 25.35 29.53
C SER A 403 6.94 26.67 28.77
N THR A 404 8.16 27.07 28.42
CA THR A 404 8.44 28.21 27.56
C THR A 404 8.96 27.78 26.18
N ASP A 405 8.86 26.49 25.89
CA ASP A 405 9.39 25.88 24.68
C ASP A 405 8.50 26.21 23.47
N PRO A 406 9.00 26.01 22.24
CA PRO A 406 8.28 26.37 21.02
C PRO A 406 6.90 25.73 20.92
N PHE A 407 5.95 26.40 20.28
CA PHE A 407 4.64 25.81 20.01
C PHE A 407 4.73 24.60 19.07
N GLU A 408 4.03 23.54 19.46
CA GLU A 408 3.96 22.27 18.78
C GLU A 408 2.53 21.96 18.36
N ILE A 409 2.41 21.66 17.07
CA ILE A 409 1.16 21.23 16.45
C ILE A 409 1.00 19.74 16.78
N PHE A 410 -0.24 19.30 16.95
CA PHE A 410 -0.60 17.89 17.02
C PHE A 410 -1.67 17.59 15.97
N ILE A 411 -1.88 16.31 15.70
CA ILE A 411 -2.94 15.87 14.81
C ILE A 411 -4.12 15.44 15.67
N ASP A 412 -5.13 16.30 15.66
CA ASP A 412 -6.40 16.10 16.34
C ASP A 412 -7.27 15.13 15.51
N ALA A 413 -7.17 13.84 15.84
CA ALA A 413 -7.82 12.79 15.05
C ALA A 413 -9.32 12.68 15.34
N ASN A 414 -9.73 12.99 16.57
CA ASN A 414 -11.12 12.92 17.01
C ASN A 414 -11.86 14.27 16.90
N ASN A 415 -11.15 15.32 16.49
CA ASN A 415 -11.64 16.67 16.22
C ASN A 415 -12.27 17.33 17.47
N ASP A 416 -11.70 17.07 18.66
CA ASP A 416 -12.13 17.63 19.94
C ASP A 416 -11.40 18.95 20.31
N GLY A 417 -10.38 19.33 19.54
CA GLY A 417 -9.56 20.52 19.71
C GLY A 417 -8.52 20.44 20.83
N GLN A 418 -8.26 19.26 21.38
CA GLN A 418 -7.37 19.02 22.51
C GLN A 418 -6.37 17.91 22.20
N TYR A 419 -5.14 18.09 22.64
CA TYR A 419 -4.14 17.04 22.57
C TYR A 419 -4.51 15.91 23.55
N ASN A 420 -4.69 14.70 23.05
CA ASN A 420 -4.94 13.54 23.89
C ASN A 420 -3.64 12.77 24.18
N VAL A 421 -3.36 12.63 25.47
CA VAL A 421 -2.40 11.68 26.04
C VAL A 421 -3.00 10.26 26.05
N PRO A 422 -2.21 9.21 26.34
CA PRO A 422 -2.72 7.85 26.49
C PRO A 422 -3.84 7.84 27.55
N ASN A 423 -4.97 7.19 27.23
CA ASN A 423 -6.25 7.38 27.93
C ASN A 423 -6.62 6.22 28.89
N GLY A 424 -5.78 5.20 28.99
CA GLY A 424 -5.97 3.98 29.77
C GLY A 424 -7.00 3.00 29.17
N CYS A 425 -7.42 3.21 27.92
CA CYS A 425 -8.34 2.36 27.18
C CYS A 425 -7.64 1.81 25.93
N TRP A 426 -7.93 0.56 25.57
CA TRP A 426 -7.58 0.07 24.25
C TRP A 426 -8.48 0.72 23.20
N ASP A 427 -7.87 1.43 22.25
CA ASP A 427 -8.53 2.11 21.17
C ASP A 427 -8.45 1.30 19.86
N GLY A 428 -9.62 0.94 19.36
CA GLY A 428 -9.72 0.10 18.17
C GLY A 428 -11.13 -0.43 17.94
N PRO A 429 -11.38 -1.07 16.79
CA PRO A 429 -12.74 -1.35 16.34
C PRO A 429 -13.36 -2.61 16.96
N ASN A 430 -12.54 -3.63 17.19
CA ASN A 430 -13.01 -4.97 17.54
C ASN A 430 -12.77 -5.26 19.03
N ALA A 431 -13.57 -4.68 19.92
CA ALA A 431 -13.57 -5.05 21.34
C ALA A 431 -14.79 -5.87 21.73
N ASN A 432 -14.62 -6.73 22.72
CA ASN A 432 -15.68 -7.53 23.31
C ASN A 432 -16.77 -6.58 23.88
N PRO A 433 -18.07 -6.86 23.68
CA PRO A 433 -19.14 -6.06 24.27
C PRO A 433 -19.09 -5.92 25.81
N ALA A 434 -18.40 -6.84 26.51
CA ALA A 434 -18.14 -6.75 27.94
C ALA A 434 -17.03 -5.75 28.32
N TYR A 435 -16.20 -5.32 27.36
CA TYR A 435 -15.20 -4.28 27.56
C TYR A 435 -15.86 -2.91 27.58
N VAL A 436 -15.81 -2.26 28.75
CA VAL A 436 -16.39 -0.95 28.97
C VAL A 436 -15.29 -0.01 29.44
N CYS A 437 -14.89 0.90 28.56
CA CYS A 437 -13.98 2.00 28.87
C CYS A 437 -14.57 3.30 28.33
N ALA A 438 -14.76 4.29 29.19
CA ALA A 438 -15.54 5.49 28.85
C ALA A 438 -14.85 6.39 27.81
N ALA A 439 -13.52 6.36 27.77
CA ALA A 439 -12.70 7.16 26.84
C ALA A 439 -12.33 6.40 25.55
N ARG A 440 -12.75 5.13 25.40
CA ARG A 440 -12.41 4.30 24.26
C ARG A 440 -12.84 4.93 22.94
N GLN A 441 -11.93 4.96 21.99
CA GLN A 441 -12.15 5.28 20.60
C GLN A 441 -12.35 4.00 19.78
N THR A 442 -13.30 4.02 18.83
CA THR A 442 -13.56 2.87 17.94
C THR A 442 -12.53 2.75 16.81
N SER A 443 -11.63 3.72 16.69
CA SER A 443 -10.46 3.72 15.82
C SER A 443 -9.46 4.73 16.38
N LYS A 444 -8.18 4.42 16.27
CA LYS A 444 -7.07 5.25 16.76
C LYS A 444 -6.26 5.79 15.59
N MET A 445 -5.78 7.03 15.68
CA MET A 445 -4.70 7.46 14.79
C MET A 445 -3.37 6.93 15.32
N ILE A 446 -2.88 5.85 14.71
CA ILE A 446 -1.58 5.27 15.05
C ILE A 446 -0.48 6.01 14.28
N TYR A 447 0.71 6.07 14.86
CA TYR A 447 1.83 6.78 14.26
C TYR A 447 3.18 6.12 14.56
N GLN A 448 4.16 6.40 13.70
CA GLN A 448 5.56 6.03 13.90
C GLN A 448 6.48 7.20 13.55
N ARG A 449 7.59 7.33 14.28
CA ARG A 449 8.57 8.42 14.12
C ARG A 449 9.89 7.90 13.57
N GLN A 450 10.56 8.71 12.77
CA GLN A 450 11.90 8.49 12.25
C GLN A 450 12.70 9.78 12.36
N ASP A 451 13.79 9.73 13.10
CA ASP A 451 14.75 10.83 13.12
C ASP A 451 15.58 10.87 11.84
N VAL A 452 15.82 12.10 11.40
CA VAL A 452 16.80 12.46 10.39
C VAL A 452 17.64 13.62 10.94
N MET A 453 18.74 13.91 10.26
CA MET A 453 19.65 14.97 10.64
C MET A 453 20.01 15.78 9.41
N PHE A 454 20.00 17.10 9.56
CA PHE A 454 20.57 18.01 8.58
C PHE A 454 21.93 18.44 9.11
N THR A 455 23.00 18.04 8.42
CA THR A 455 24.36 18.50 8.73
C THR A 455 24.89 19.41 7.63
N GLY A 456 26.00 20.07 7.92
CA GLY A 456 26.64 20.98 6.99
C GLY A 456 27.91 20.47 6.33
N ASN A 457 28.53 21.36 5.56
CA ASN A 457 29.91 21.15 5.15
C ASN A 457 30.85 21.10 6.37
N PRO A 458 32.01 20.44 6.25
CA PRO A 458 33.04 20.49 7.28
C PRO A 458 33.45 21.95 7.53
N VAL A 459 33.14 22.46 8.73
CA VAL A 459 33.54 23.79 9.20
C VAL A 459 34.80 23.65 10.07
N TYR A 460 34.87 22.57 10.83
CA TYR A 460 36.02 22.23 11.66
C TYR A 460 36.76 21.07 11.00
N VAL A 461 37.94 21.37 10.46
CA VAL A 461 38.91 20.37 9.99
C VAL A 461 40.24 20.77 10.61
N ASP A 462 40.72 20.01 11.58
CA ASP A 462 41.94 20.35 12.31
C ASP A 462 42.75 19.11 12.70
N ILE A 463 44.04 19.30 12.95
CA ILE A 463 45.00 18.28 13.39
C ILE A 463 45.94 18.87 14.44
N VAL A 464 45.92 18.30 15.64
CA VAL A 464 46.67 18.80 16.79
C VAL A 464 47.43 17.67 17.48
N CYS A 465 48.65 17.94 17.94
CA CYS A 465 49.40 16.98 18.75
C CYS A 465 48.99 17.05 20.23
N ASP A 466 49.28 15.97 20.97
CA ASP A 466 48.98 15.90 22.41
C ASP A 466 49.61 17.10 23.15
N ALA A 467 48.74 17.85 23.83
CA ALA A 467 49.13 19.02 24.62
C ALA A 467 50.02 18.68 25.83
N THR A 468 50.20 17.42 26.18
CA THR A 468 51.12 16.97 27.24
C THR A 468 52.47 16.54 26.72
N ASP A 469 52.58 16.23 25.42
CA ASP A 469 53.83 15.78 24.81
C ASP A 469 54.82 16.95 24.64
N ALA A 470 56.10 16.70 24.93
CA ALA A 470 57.17 17.67 24.79
C ALA A 470 57.58 17.88 23.32
N ASP A 471 57.35 16.89 22.47
CA ASP A 471 57.61 16.94 21.03
C ASP A 471 56.54 17.74 20.28
N CYS A 472 55.42 18.05 20.94
CA CYS A 472 54.39 18.99 20.49
C CYS A 472 54.78 20.44 20.83
N LEU A 473 55.18 21.20 19.81
CA LEU A 473 55.82 22.51 19.96
C LEU A 473 54.80 23.66 19.97
N GLY A 474 55.19 24.85 20.43
CA GLY A 474 54.37 26.06 20.31
C GLY A 474 53.27 26.21 21.37
N THR A 475 52.37 27.17 21.15
CA THR A 475 51.19 27.37 22.01
C THR A 475 50.18 26.28 21.71
N LYS A 476 49.80 25.52 22.73
CA LYS A 476 48.89 24.39 22.60
C LYS A 476 47.42 24.88 22.61
N PRO A 477 46.51 24.22 21.85
CA PRO A 477 46.78 23.09 20.96
C PRO A 477 47.56 23.50 19.70
N SER A 478 48.42 22.61 19.21
CA SER A 478 49.41 22.93 18.18
C SER A 478 49.45 21.88 17.09
N SER A 479 49.74 22.33 15.87
CA SER A 479 49.99 21.50 14.70
C SER A 479 51.48 21.49 14.32
N THR A 480 52.36 21.93 15.23
CA THR A 480 53.81 21.97 15.03
C THR A 480 54.54 21.02 15.95
N PHE A 481 55.58 20.35 15.44
CA PHE A 481 56.24 19.28 16.17
C PHE A 481 57.72 19.11 15.82
N ALA A 482 58.46 18.46 16.73
CA ALA A 482 59.79 17.91 16.44
C ALA A 482 59.94 16.56 17.13
N VAL A 483 60.02 15.48 16.33
CA VAL A 483 60.10 14.11 16.84
C VAL A 483 61.55 13.60 16.72
N PRO A 484 62.20 13.15 17.80
CA PRO A 484 63.52 12.53 17.73
C PRO A 484 63.54 11.25 16.90
N LEU A 485 64.70 10.89 16.36
CA LEU A 485 64.89 9.63 15.66
C LEU A 485 64.59 8.45 16.60
N GLY A 486 63.72 7.52 16.16
CA GLY A 486 63.22 6.42 16.98
C GLY A 486 62.11 6.79 17.97
N GLY A 487 61.75 8.07 18.10
CA GLY A 487 60.59 8.55 18.85
C GLY A 487 59.29 8.48 18.04
N SER A 488 58.17 8.85 18.65
CA SER A 488 56.88 8.96 17.99
C SER A 488 56.01 10.03 18.64
N LEU A 489 55.15 10.66 17.86
CA LEU A 489 54.16 11.62 18.34
C LEU A 489 52.78 11.30 17.77
N ASP A 490 51.79 11.28 18.66
CA ASP A 490 50.39 11.14 18.30
C ASP A 490 49.75 12.52 18.07
N PHE A 491 48.93 12.56 17.02
CA PHE A 491 48.04 13.66 16.71
C PHE A 491 46.60 13.18 16.79
N GLU A 492 45.72 14.09 17.12
CA GLU A 492 44.29 13.91 17.01
C GLU A 492 43.75 14.79 15.88
N ILE A 493 42.89 14.20 15.04
CA ILE A 493 42.17 14.89 13.97
C ILE A 493 40.72 15.10 14.41
N ILE A 494 40.15 16.25 14.07
CA ILE A 494 38.70 16.51 14.17
C ILE A 494 38.15 16.93 12.81
N ILE A 495 37.00 16.35 12.43
CA ILE A 495 36.23 16.73 11.25
C ILE A 495 34.77 16.86 11.66
N ALA A 496 34.21 18.06 11.52
CA ALA A 496 32.84 18.34 11.92
C ALA A 496 32.22 19.53 11.18
N ASP A 497 30.90 19.56 11.12
CA ASP A 497 30.14 20.74 10.72
C ASP A 497 30.03 21.78 11.85
N VAL A 498 29.22 22.82 11.64
CA VAL A 498 29.04 23.91 12.61
C VAL A 498 28.41 23.49 13.94
N ASN A 499 27.61 22.41 13.95
CA ASN A 499 26.92 21.86 15.12
C ASN A 499 27.73 20.74 15.78
N LEU A 500 29.00 20.57 15.41
CA LEU A 500 29.86 19.47 15.85
C LEU A 500 29.38 18.08 15.41
N ASN A 501 28.62 17.99 14.32
CA ASN A 501 28.24 16.71 13.73
C ASN A 501 29.27 16.23 12.72
N ALA A 502 29.36 14.91 12.58
CA ALA A 502 30.01 14.29 11.45
C ALA A 502 29.33 14.76 10.13
N PRO A 503 30.10 15.10 9.09
CA PRO A 503 29.53 15.40 7.78
C PRO A 503 28.74 14.23 7.21
N ILE A 504 27.85 14.49 6.25
CA ILE A 504 27.02 13.49 5.57
C ILE A 504 27.80 12.25 5.10
N GLY A 505 27.09 11.12 5.01
CA GLY A 505 27.63 9.86 4.49
C GLY A 505 28.24 9.98 3.08
N GLY A 506 29.28 9.20 2.82
CA GLY A 506 30.02 9.22 1.55
C GLY A 506 31.13 10.28 1.47
N THR A 507 31.24 11.17 2.46
CA THR A 507 32.40 12.07 2.61
C THR A 507 33.68 11.26 2.73
N THR A 508 34.72 11.60 1.97
CA THR A 508 35.99 10.88 1.99
C THR A 508 37.08 11.66 2.71
N ILE A 509 37.95 10.93 3.40
CA ILE A 509 39.06 11.49 4.17
C ILE A 509 40.34 10.82 3.70
N THR A 510 41.37 11.61 3.43
CA THR A 510 42.71 11.13 3.13
C THR A 510 43.70 11.82 4.06
N VAL A 511 44.59 11.04 4.68
CA VAL A 511 45.72 11.58 5.45
C VAL A 511 47.01 11.17 4.74
N THR A 512 47.81 12.14 4.37
CA THR A 512 49.10 11.92 3.72
C THR A 512 50.23 12.59 4.49
N LYS A 513 51.44 12.06 4.33
CA LYS A 513 52.65 12.72 4.82
C LYS A 513 53.56 13.04 3.64
N THR A 514 54.03 14.28 3.61
CA THR A 514 55.02 14.78 2.66
C THR A 514 56.31 15.16 3.39
N GLY A 515 57.41 15.30 2.66
CA GLY A 515 58.75 15.53 3.23
C GLY A 515 59.54 14.25 3.53
N SER A 516 60.85 14.40 3.73
CA SER A 516 61.79 13.28 3.84
C SER A 516 61.79 12.58 5.21
N GLY A 517 61.32 13.25 6.27
CA GLY A 517 61.51 12.78 7.64
C GLY A 517 60.41 11.84 8.15
N GLY A 518 60.74 10.66 8.67
CA GLY A 518 59.80 9.80 9.41
C GLY A 518 58.73 9.08 8.57
N THR A 519 57.88 8.30 9.23
CA THR A 519 56.74 7.57 8.64
C THR A 519 55.42 7.95 9.32
N LEU A 520 54.32 7.86 8.57
CA LEU A 520 52.96 8.13 9.05
C LEU A 520 52.18 6.81 9.16
N THR A 521 51.48 6.62 10.27
CA THR A 521 50.49 5.55 10.44
C THR A 521 49.14 6.17 10.81
N ALA A 522 48.08 5.79 10.09
CA ALA A 522 46.74 6.31 10.30
C ALA A 522 45.70 5.23 10.00
N PHE A 523 44.69 5.09 10.86
CA PHE A 523 43.47 4.35 10.56
C PHE A 523 42.36 5.36 10.24
N VAL A 524 42.14 5.59 8.95
CA VAL A 524 41.26 6.66 8.48
C VAL A 524 39.83 6.14 8.33
N PRO A 525 38.84 6.68 9.07
CA PRO A 525 37.44 6.27 8.95
C PRO A 525 36.80 6.86 7.68
N SER A 526 37.12 6.28 6.52
CA SER A 526 36.68 6.76 5.20
C SER A 526 36.21 5.61 4.30
N PRO A 527 35.09 5.76 3.55
CA PRO A 527 34.18 6.91 3.59
C PRO A 527 33.41 6.98 4.92
N ILE A 528 32.96 8.19 5.28
CA ILE A 528 32.07 8.38 6.43
C ILE A 528 30.77 7.61 6.16
N ALA A 529 30.33 6.79 7.11
CA ALA A 529 29.05 6.09 7.04
C ALA A 529 27.89 7.06 7.27
N ASP A 530 26.77 6.83 6.59
CA ASP A 530 25.54 7.57 6.88
C ASP A 530 24.95 7.14 8.23
N GLY A 531 24.30 8.08 8.92
CA GLY A 531 23.73 7.85 10.25
C GLY A 531 23.46 9.14 11.00
N LEU A 532 22.71 9.03 12.09
CA LEU A 532 22.50 10.14 13.03
C LEU A 532 23.80 10.40 13.79
N SER A 533 24.35 11.59 13.62
CA SER A 533 25.58 11.97 14.29
C SER A 533 25.30 12.43 15.72
N SER A 534 26.16 12.03 16.66
CA SER A 534 26.17 12.50 18.04
C SER A 534 27.43 13.30 18.38
N GLY A 535 28.22 13.64 17.36
CA GLY A 535 29.51 14.30 17.54
C GLY A 535 30.42 14.24 16.32
N PRO A 536 31.60 14.86 16.42
CA PRO A 536 32.52 15.01 15.31
C PRO A 536 33.21 13.68 14.99
N ILE A 537 33.74 13.54 13.76
CA ILE A 537 34.69 12.46 13.47
C ILE A 537 36.02 12.82 14.13
N ARG A 538 36.48 11.95 15.03
CA ARG A 538 37.78 12.05 15.70
C ARG A 538 38.55 10.75 15.54
N PHE A 539 39.82 10.84 15.18
CA PHE A 539 40.70 9.67 15.10
C PHE A 539 42.17 10.08 15.25
N PRO A 540 43.00 9.18 15.82
CA PRO A 540 44.41 9.45 16.00
C PRO A 540 45.21 9.19 14.72
N VAL A 541 46.32 9.90 14.57
CA VAL A 541 47.37 9.59 13.60
C VAL A 541 48.74 9.70 14.27
N ASN A 542 49.63 8.75 13.96
CA ASN A 542 50.95 8.68 14.56
C ASN A 542 52.03 9.03 13.52
N VAL A 543 52.97 9.89 13.92
CA VAL A 543 54.21 10.10 13.19
C VAL A 543 55.34 9.46 13.98
N SER A 544 56.04 8.52 13.35
CA SER A 544 57.23 7.90 13.94
C SER A 544 58.50 8.44 13.29
N GLY A 545 59.51 8.70 14.11
CA GLY A 545 60.86 9.08 13.70
C GLY A 545 61.66 7.90 13.13
N ILE A 546 61.02 6.96 12.43
CA ILE A 546 61.68 5.84 11.77
C ILE A 546 62.15 6.28 10.37
N GLY A 547 63.39 5.94 10.01
CA GLY A 547 63.96 6.21 8.68
C GLY A 547 64.97 7.36 8.72
N GLN A 548 64.67 8.46 8.02
CA GLN A 548 65.57 9.60 7.87
C GLN A 548 65.07 10.80 8.70
N THR A 549 66.01 11.67 9.11
CA THR A 549 65.72 13.02 9.61
C THR A 549 65.24 13.95 8.48
N GLY A 550 64.62 15.07 8.85
CA GLY A 550 64.20 16.10 7.90
C GLY A 550 62.74 16.52 8.07
N PRO A 551 62.21 17.38 7.17
CA PRO A 551 60.86 17.91 7.29
C PRO A 551 59.80 16.80 7.14
N ALA A 552 58.73 16.93 7.91
CA ALA A 552 57.55 16.10 7.86
C ALA A 552 56.31 17.00 7.91
N ILE A 553 55.44 16.88 6.89
CA ILE A 553 54.17 17.62 6.83
C ILE A 553 53.05 16.61 6.66
N ILE A 554 52.13 16.58 7.62
CA ILE A 554 50.91 15.79 7.57
C ILE A 554 49.83 16.66 6.92
N VAL A 555 49.12 16.13 5.93
CA VAL A 555 48.00 16.79 5.26
C VAL A 555 46.77 15.92 5.41
N VAL A 556 45.74 16.47 6.04
CA VAL A 556 44.39 15.92 6.10
C VAL A 556 43.61 16.59 4.97
N GLU A 557 43.08 15.80 4.05
CA GLU A 557 42.16 16.24 2.99
C GLU A 557 40.79 15.59 3.23
N VAL A 558 39.75 16.40 3.33
CA VAL A 558 38.35 15.95 3.43
C VAL A 558 37.63 16.39 2.16
N THR A 559 37.08 15.44 1.40
CA THR A 559 36.25 15.74 0.23
C THR A 559 34.78 15.54 0.58
N TRP A 560 34.03 16.63 0.64
CA TRP A 560 32.61 16.68 0.95
C TRP A 560 31.84 17.28 -0.24
N LYS A 561 30.90 16.53 -0.82
CA LYS A 561 30.16 16.89 -2.05
C LYS A 561 31.06 17.44 -3.17
N GLY A 562 32.27 16.89 -3.31
CA GLY A 562 33.27 17.30 -4.31
C GLY A 562 34.12 18.53 -3.94
N VAL A 563 33.85 19.18 -2.81
CA VAL A 563 34.66 20.30 -2.27
C VAL A 563 35.69 19.75 -1.30
N LYS A 564 36.94 20.25 -1.40
CA LYS A 564 38.05 19.83 -0.56
C LYS A 564 38.31 20.80 0.60
N TYR A 565 38.45 20.25 1.79
CA TYR A 565 38.82 20.95 3.02
C TYR A 565 40.14 20.38 3.53
N PHE A 566 40.99 21.23 4.12
CA PHE A 566 42.35 20.83 4.46
C PHE A 566 42.74 21.25 5.88
N ALA A 567 43.49 20.38 6.56
CA ALA A 567 44.27 20.73 7.74
C ALA A 567 45.70 20.19 7.59
N THR A 568 46.67 20.88 8.19
CA THR A 568 48.07 20.47 8.10
C THR A 568 48.79 20.58 9.43
N ALA A 569 49.59 19.57 9.75
CA ALA A 569 50.60 19.65 10.80
C ALA A 569 51.99 19.63 10.18
N SER A 570 52.89 20.51 10.63
CA SER A 570 54.23 20.69 10.06
C SER A 570 55.29 20.60 11.14
N GLY A 571 56.30 19.78 10.91
CA GLY A 571 57.37 19.56 11.87
C GLY A 571 58.63 18.96 11.25
N GLN A 572 59.51 18.45 12.11
CA GLN A 572 60.74 17.81 11.68
C GLN A 572 61.02 16.53 12.46
N ILE A 573 61.67 15.56 11.79
CA ILE A 573 62.36 14.48 12.48
C ILE A 573 63.79 14.94 12.76
N ILE A 574 64.13 15.04 14.04
CA ILE A 574 65.41 15.54 14.53
C ILE A 574 66.33 14.40 14.98
N PRO A 575 67.67 14.61 14.99
CA PRO A 575 68.64 13.59 15.39
C PRO A 575 68.44 13.02 16.78
#